data_AF-A0AAU9VEN8-F1
#
_entry.id   AF-A0AAU9VEN8-F1
#
_cell.length_a   1.000
_cell.length_b   1.000
_cell.length_c   1.000
_cell.angle_alpha   90.00
_cell.angle_beta   90.00
_cell.angle_gamma   90.00
#
_symmetry.space_group_name_H-M   'P 1'
#
loop_
_entity.id
_entity.type
_entity.pdbx_description
1 polymer ?
#
loop_
_entity_poly.entity_id
_entity_poly.type
_entity_poly.pdbx_seq_one_letter_code
_entity_poly.pdbx_strand_id
1 'polypeptide(L)'
;MVLNIASFVIKFCGLGLIIAAGGLWATADVDTRPKNRDEQTLIGGAIWSQTQIPIGLIISMIVDEELYLFLHTYFLCIGCLILSITGATLITVESKKLKRRESVVVIGNVTIHSRRPFDKTYFSIGVLTQTAALLTFADLVINLIQ
;
A
#
# COMPACT_ATOMS: atom_id res chain seq x y z
N MET A 1 -17.24 -20.79 -9.68
CA MET A 1 -16.35 -20.89 -10.87
C MET A 1 -16.01 -19.52 -11.45
N VAL A 2 -16.97 -18.75 -12.00
CA VAL A 2 -16.67 -17.40 -12.53
C VAL A 2 -16.18 -16.44 -11.43
N LEU A 3 -16.81 -16.47 -10.25
CA LEU A 3 -16.38 -15.67 -9.09
C LEU A 3 -14.98 -16.06 -8.59
N ASN A 4 -14.64 -17.35 -8.59
CA ASN A 4 -13.30 -17.83 -8.22
C ASN A 4 -12.24 -17.33 -9.21
N ILE A 5 -12.53 -17.36 -10.53
CA ILE A 5 -11.63 -16.83 -11.56
C ILE A 5 -11.43 -15.32 -11.38
N ALA A 6 -12.51 -14.58 -11.13
CA ALA A 6 -12.44 -13.15 -10.87
C ALA A 6 -11.60 -12.83 -9.62
N SER A 7 -11.84 -13.56 -8.51
CA SER A 7 -11.06 -13.44 -7.27
C SER A 7 -9.57 -13.71 -7.52
N PHE A 8 -9.26 -14.78 -8.26
CA PHE A 8 -7.88 -15.12 -8.64
C PHE A 8 -7.20 -13.99 -9.42
N VAL A 9 -7.84 -13.47 -10.47
CA VAL A 9 -7.31 -12.36 -11.28
C VAL A 9 -7.06 -11.12 -10.42
N ILE A 10 -8.01 -10.77 -9.54
CA ILE A 10 -7.89 -9.59 -8.67
C ILE A 10 -6.71 -9.73 -7.70
N LYS A 11 -6.50 -10.91 -7.10
CA LYS A 11 -5.34 -11.17 -6.22
C LYS A 11 -4.02 -11.00 -6.97
N PHE A 12 -3.91 -11.50 -8.20
CA PHE A 12 -2.71 -11.32 -9.03
C PHE A 12 -2.46 -9.87 -9.41
N CYS A 13 -3.49 -9.14 -9.82
CA CYS A 13 -3.38 -7.71 -10.12
C CYS A 13 -2.94 -6.91 -8.88
N GLY A 14 -3.54 -7.18 -7.72
CA GLY A 14 -3.16 -6.59 -6.44
C GLY A 14 -1.70 -6.89 -6.08
N LEU A 15 -1.27 -8.15 -6.21
CA LEU A 15 0.11 -8.57 -5.97
C LEU A 15 1.09 -7.82 -6.89
N GLY A 16 0.76 -7.66 -8.18
CA GLY A 16 1.57 -6.90 -9.13
C GLY A 16 1.77 -5.44 -8.71
N LEU A 17 0.72 -4.78 -8.19
CA LEU A 17 0.81 -3.41 -7.67
C LEU A 17 1.70 -3.33 -6.42
N ILE A 18 1.63 -4.31 -5.52
CA ILE A 18 2.47 -4.35 -4.32
C ILE A 18 3.93 -4.63 -4.66
N ILE A 19 4.20 -5.51 -5.64
CA ILE A 19 5.56 -5.74 -6.14
C ILE A 19 6.12 -4.46 -6.78
N ALA A 20 5.32 -3.75 -7.57
CA ALA A 20 5.73 -2.47 -8.14
C ALA A 20 6.04 -1.43 -7.06
N ALA A 21 5.20 -1.35 -6.00
CA ALA A 21 5.45 -0.49 -4.85
C ALA A 21 6.74 -0.89 -4.09
N GLY A 22 6.99 -2.20 -3.95
CA GLY A 22 8.23 -2.76 -3.40
C GLY A 22 9.46 -2.41 -4.22
N GLY A 23 9.36 -2.49 -5.55
CA GLY A 23 10.41 -2.05 -6.47
C GLY A 23 10.73 -0.57 -6.28
N LEU A 24 9.71 0.30 -6.32
CA LEU A 24 9.87 1.73 -6.07
C LEU A 24 10.50 2.02 -4.70
N TRP A 25 10.07 1.30 -3.65
CA TRP A 25 10.62 1.43 -2.30
C TRP A 25 12.08 0.97 -2.21
N ALA A 26 12.46 -0.12 -2.89
CA ALA A 26 13.82 -0.63 -2.92
C ALA A 26 14.78 0.28 -3.71
N THR A 27 14.27 0.91 -4.79
CA THR A 27 15.04 1.82 -5.65
C THR A 27 15.02 3.28 -5.18
N ALA A 28 14.18 3.62 -4.20
CA ALA A 28 14.19 4.95 -3.61
C ALA A 28 15.58 5.19 -3.00
N ASP A 29 16.31 6.15 -3.57
CA ASP A 29 17.74 6.41 -3.33
C ASP A 29 18.13 6.22 -1.87
N VAL A 30 19.17 5.43 -1.64
CA VAL A 30 19.70 5.11 -0.31
C VAL A 30 20.08 6.39 0.47
N ASP A 31 20.40 7.47 -0.24
CA ASP A 31 20.73 8.79 0.32
C ASP A 31 19.49 9.69 0.60
N THR A 32 18.31 9.30 0.10
CA THR A 32 17.02 9.96 0.38
C THR A 32 16.14 9.14 1.34
N ARG A 33 16.62 7.97 1.78
CA ARG A 33 15.95 7.13 2.77
C ARG A 33 15.58 7.96 4.01
N PRO A 34 14.30 8.03 4.40
CA PRO A 34 13.91 8.82 5.56
C PRO A 34 14.62 8.27 6.78
N LYS A 35 15.33 9.15 7.49
CA LYS A 35 15.90 8.87 8.81
C LYS A 35 14.81 8.56 9.85
N ASN A 36 13.52 8.65 9.49
CA ASN A 36 12.39 8.13 10.26
C ASN A 36 12.23 6.63 9.98
N ARG A 37 12.93 5.83 10.79
CA ARG A 37 12.86 4.37 10.83
C ARG A 37 11.41 3.85 10.83
N ASP A 38 10.51 4.55 11.50
CA ASP A 38 9.11 4.13 11.67
C ASP A 38 8.33 4.17 10.35
N GLU A 39 8.56 5.17 9.50
CA GLU A 39 7.91 5.30 8.19
C GLU A 39 8.39 4.20 7.23
N GLN A 40 9.70 3.91 7.21
CA GLN A 40 10.22 2.79 6.41
C GLN A 40 9.71 1.45 6.91
N THR A 41 9.58 1.29 8.24
CA THR A 41 9.06 0.06 8.85
C THR A 41 7.59 -0.12 8.52
N LEU A 42 6.79 0.95 8.50
CA LEU A 42 5.39 0.92 8.10
C LEU A 42 5.25 0.50 6.63
N ILE A 43 5.96 1.16 5.72
CA ILE A 43 5.90 0.88 4.28
C ILE A 43 6.43 -0.52 3.97
N GLY A 44 7.60 -0.87 4.51
CA GLY A 44 8.20 -2.19 4.34
C GLY A 44 7.31 -3.30 4.91
N GLY A 45 6.73 -3.08 6.09
CA GLY A 45 5.79 -4.03 6.71
C GLY A 45 4.50 -4.20 5.90
N ALA A 46 3.95 -3.12 5.36
CA ALA A 46 2.81 -3.17 4.46
C ALA A 46 3.15 -3.94 3.18
N ILE A 47 4.24 -3.60 2.49
CA ILE A 47 4.64 -4.29 1.25
C ILE A 47 4.92 -5.77 1.51
N TRP A 48 5.66 -6.10 2.57
CA TRP A 48 6.02 -7.47 2.91
C TRP A 48 4.79 -8.32 3.24
N SER A 49 3.95 -7.86 4.17
CA SER A 49 2.74 -8.59 4.56
C SER A 49 1.77 -8.77 3.39
N GLN A 50 1.59 -7.74 2.57
CA GLN A 50 0.69 -7.75 1.41
C GLN A 50 1.29 -8.43 0.18
N THR A 51 2.54 -8.90 0.25
CA THR A 51 3.10 -9.85 -0.71
C THR A 51 2.83 -11.28 -0.26
N GLN A 52 3.10 -11.59 1.01
CA GLN A 52 2.97 -12.95 1.55
C GLN A 52 1.50 -13.41 1.64
N ILE A 53 0.60 -12.54 2.11
CA ILE A 53 -0.81 -12.90 2.32
C ILE A 53 -1.49 -13.30 1.00
N PRO A 54 -1.47 -12.48 -0.08
CA PRO A 54 -2.09 -12.88 -1.34
C PRO A 54 -1.50 -14.15 -1.94
N ILE A 55 -0.17 -14.36 -1.83
CA ILE A 55 0.47 -15.60 -2.27
C ILE A 55 -0.10 -16.81 -1.52
N GLY A 56 -0.18 -16.73 -0.18
CA GLY A 56 -0.76 -17.80 0.63
C GLY A 56 -2.23 -18.10 0.28
N LEU A 57 -3.02 -17.06 0.05
CA LEU A 57 -4.42 -17.20 -0.38
C LEU A 57 -4.56 -17.78 -1.80
N ILE A 58 -3.66 -17.42 -2.72
CA ILE A 58 -3.63 -18.00 -4.08
C ILE A 58 -3.27 -19.48 -4.01
N ILE A 59 -2.27 -19.85 -3.22
CA ILE A 59 -1.85 -21.25 -3.06
C ILE A 59 -2.98 -22.09 -2.47
N SER A 60 -3.67 -21.61 -1.42
CA SER A 60 -4.79 -22.36 -0.83
C SER A 60 -5.93 -22.57 -1.82
N MET A 61 -6.22 -21.60 -2.70
CA MET A 61 -7.21 -21.76 -3.78
C MET A 61 -6.79 -22.79 -4.84
N ILE A 62 -5.48 -23.02 -5.06
CA ILE A 62 -4.98 -23.98 -6.06
C ILE A 62 -4.93 -25.40 -5.48
N VAL A 63 -4.54 -25.54 -4.23
CA VAL A 63 -4.35 -26.84 -3.57
C VAL A 63 -5.67 -27.45 -3.09
N ASP A 64 -6.79 -26.73 -3.27
CA ASP A 64 -8.12 -27.11 -2.79
C ASP A 64 -8.12 -27.39 -1.28
N GLU A 65 -7.19 -26.76 -0.55
CA GLU A 65 -7.25 -26.70 0.90
C GLU A 65 -8.42 -25.79 1.25
N GLU A 66 -9.44 -26.34 1.90
CA GLU A 66 -10.55 -25.58 2.48
C GLU A 66 -10.02 -24.69 3.61
N LEU A 67 -9.32 -23.62 3.24
CA LEU A 67 -9.09 -22.50 4.12
C LEU A 67 -10.47 -21.93 4.41
N TYR A 68 -10.95 -22.09 5.65
CA TYR A 68 -12.26 -21.61 6.06
C TYR A 68 -12.53 -20.21 5.51
N LEU A 69 -13.70 -20.00 4.91
CA LEU A 69 -14.14 -18.70 4.37
C LEU A 69 -13.87 -17.56 5.36
N PHE A 70 -14.03 -17.83 6.64
CA PHE A 70 -13.68 -16.93 7.74
C PHE A 70 -12.23 -16.45 7.70
N LEU A 71 -11.26 -17.36 7.52
CA LEU A 71 -9.84 -17.05 7.49
C LEU A 71 -9.48 -16.23 6.23
N HIS A 72 -10.06 -16.60 5.08
CA HIS A 72 -9.90 -15.88 3.82
C HIS A 72 -10.40 -14.43 3.95
N THR A 73 -11.61 -14.26 4.48
CA THR A 73 -12.25 -12.97 4.73
C THR A 73 -11.44 -12.14 5.74
N TYR A 74 -10.96 -12.76 6.82
CA TYR A 74 -10.13 -12.11 7.83
C TYR A 74 -8.85 -11.52 7.22
N PHE A 75 -8.11 -12.31 6.44
CA PHE A 75 -6.88 -11.84 5.81
C PHE A 75 -7.12 -10.74 4.78
N LEU A 76 -8.19 -10.83 3.99
CA LEU A 76 -8.59 -9.79 3.05
C LEU A 76 -8.99 -8.49 3.76
N CYS A 77 -9.72 -8.59 4.88
CA CYS A 77 -10.13 -7.44 5.68
C CYS A 77 -8.91 -6.72 6.28
N ILE A 78 -8.00 -7.46 6.90
CA ILE A 78 -6.75 -6.90 7.46
C ILE A 78 -5.88 -6.31 6.34
N GLY A 79 -5.76 -6.98 5.20
CA GLY A 79 -5.04 -6.46 4.04
C GLY A 79 -5.60 -5.14 3.54
N CYS A 80 -6.93 -5.05 3.40
CA CYS A 80 -7.62 -3.83 3.03
C CYS A 80 -7.33 -2.67 4.01
N LEU A 81 -7.37 -2.94 5.32
CA LEU A 81 -7.07 -1.94 6.35
C LEU A 81 -5.62 -1.44 6.28
N ILE A 82 -4.66 -2.37 6.23
CA ILE A 82 -3.23 -2.03 6.17
C ILE A 82 -2.92 -1.20 4.92
N LEU A 83 -3.41 -1.63 3.75
CA LEU A 83 -3.19 -0.92 2.50
C LEU A 83 -3.85 0.45 2.47
N SER A 84 -5.09 0.55 2.97
CA SER A 84 -5.82 1.82 3.02
C SER A 84 -5.16 2.83 3.95
N ILE A 85 -4.77 2.41 5.17
CA ILE A 85 -4.13 3.29 6.14
C ILE A 85 -2.76 3.75 5.62
N THR A 86 -1.96 2.82 5.08
CA THR A 86 -0.63 3.14 4.56
C THR A 86 -0.71 4.05 3.34
N GLY A 87 -1.57 3.73 2.37
CA GLY A 87 -1.77 4.51 1.16
C GLY A 87 -2.30 5.91 1.46
N ALA A 88 -3.34 6.03 2.27
CA ALA A 88 -3.91 7.32 2.67
C ALA A 88 -2.91 8.18 3.44
N THR A 89 -2.10 7.58 4.32
CA THR A 89 -1.08 8.31 5.09
C THR A 89 -0.02 8.89 4.16
N LEU A 90 0.52 8.09 3.24
CA LEU A 90 1.52 8.52 2.26
C LEU A 90 1.00 9.65 1.36
N ILE A 91 -0.18 9.45 0.77
CA ILE A 91 -0.81 10.46 -0.09
C ILE A 91 -1.05 11.75 0.67
N THR A 92 -1.58 11.67 1.89
CA THR A 92 -1.89 12.86 2.71
C THR A 92 -0.64 13.62 3.12
N VAL A 93 0.41 12.91 3.57
CA VAL A 93 1.68 13.52 3.99
C VAL A 93 2.35 14.22 2.82
N GLU A 94 2.45 13.57 1.66
CA GLU A 94 3.07 14.16 0.47
C GLU A 94 2.23 15.30 -0.13
N SER A 95 0.89 15.16 -0.16
CA SER A 95 0.01 16.23 -0.63
C SER A 95 0.06 17.48 0.26
N LYS A 96 0.20 17.30 1.59
CA LYS A 96 0.41 18.42 2.52
C LYS A 96 1.75 19.12 2.26
N LYS A 97 2.81 18.38 1.92
CA LYS A 97 4.11 18.96 1.55
C LYS A 97 4.01 19.79 0.27
N LEU A 98 3.21 19.36 -0.71
CA LEU A 98 2.96 20.10 -1.94
C LEU A 98 2.23 21.43 -1.66
N LYS A 99 1.10 21.40 -0.93
CA LYS A 99 0.34 22.61 -0.59
C LYS A 99 1.13 23.62 0.25
N ARG A 100 2.00 23.15 1.14
CA ARG A 100 2.75 24.02 2.06
C ARG A 100 3.91 24.76 1.38
N ARG A 101 4.34 24.34 0.18
CA ARG A 101 5.31 25.08 -0.63
C ARG A 101 4.73 26.37 -1.22
N GLU A 102 3.42 26.46 -1.39
CA GLU A 102 2.76 27.70 -1.81
C GLU A 102 2.67 28.72 -0.67
N SER A 103 2.76 28.28 0.59
CA SER A 103 2.68 29.11 1.79
C SER A 103 4.05 29.35 2.44
N VAL A 104 5.03 29.86 1.68
CA VAL A 104 6.25 30.41 2.29
C VAL A 104 5.89 31.74 2.94
N VAL A 105 5.49 31.69 4.21
CA VAL A 105 5.32 32.89 5.03
C VAL A 105 6.71 33.32 5.49
N VAL A 106 7.22 34.41 4.90
CA VAL A 106 8.46 35.07 5.33
C VAL A 106 8.15 35.88 6.60
N ILE A 107 8.53 35.38 7.78
CA ILE A 107 8.51 36.16 9.03
C ILE A 107 9.95 36.52 9.37
N GLY A 108 10.39 37.71 8.98
CA GLY A 108 11.72 38.26 9.30
C GLY A 108 12.91 37.63 8.55
N ASN A 109 14.13 37.78 9.10
CA ASN A 109 15.42 37.36 8.53
C ASN A 109 15.81 35.90 8.83
N VAL A 110 14.95 35.11 9.48
CA VAL A 110 15.26 33.71 9.85
C VAL A 110 14.54 32.77 8.89
N THR A 111 15.24 32.38 7.83
CA THR A 111 14.82 31.25 6.98
C THR A 111 15.07 29.93 7.70
N ILE A 112 14.05 29.40 8.38
CA ILE A 112 14.08 28.01 8.88
C ILE A 112 13.89 27.07 7.69
N HIS A 113 14.97 26.80 6.96
CA HIS A 113 15.02 25.78 5.92
C HIS A 113 15.12 24.39 6.56
N SER A 114 13.98 23.77 6.90
CA SER A 114 13.99 22.36 7.30
C SER A 114 12.64 21.67 7.08
N ARG A 115 12.12 21.66 5.85
CA ARG A 115 11.08 20.69 5.49
C ARG A 115 11.39 20.06 4.14
N ARG A 116 11.44 18.73 4.15
CA ARG A 116 11.79 17.88 3.02
C ARG A 116 10.91 18.23 1.81
N PRO A 117 11.49 18.31 0.60
CA PRO A 117 10.73 18.47 -0.63
C PRO A 117 9.69 17.35 -0.83
N PHE A 118 8.65 17.63 -1.62
CA PHE A 118 7.70 16.62 -2.09
C PHE A 118 8.46 15.48 -2.78
N ASP A 119 8.11 14.25 -2.43
CA ASP A 119 8.74 13.04 -2.96
C ASP A 119 7.75 12.26 -3.84
N LYS A 120 8.03 12.27 -5.15
CA LYS A 120 7.21 11.60 -6.16
C LYS A 120 7.14 10.09 -5.94
N THR A 121 8.20 9.49 -5.40
CA THR A 121 8.27 8.04 -5.19
C THR A 121 7.34 7.63 -4.05
N TYR A 122 7.39 8.34 -2.91
CA TYR A 122 6.49 8.09 -1.78
C TYR A 122 5.02 8.34 -2.13
N PHE A 123 4.74 9.38 -2.92
CA PHE A 123 3.40 9.63 -3.42
C PHE A 123 2.92 8.48 -4.33
N SER A 124 3.78 8.00 -5.24
CA SER A 124 3.47 6.89 -6.15
C SER A 124 3.23 5.58 -5.41
N ILE A 125 4.06 5.27 -4.40
CA ILE A 125 3.85 4.12 -3.49
C ILE A 125 2.48 4.25 -2.80
N GLY A 126 2.12 5.45 -2.33
CA GLY A 126 0.81 5.73 -1.74
C GLY A 126 -0.35 5.45 -2.70
N VAL A 127 -0.24 5.87 -3.96
CA VAL A 127 -1.27 5.62 -4.99
C VAL A 127 -1.37 4.12 -5.33
N LEU A 128 -0.24 3.43 -5.50
CA LEU A 128 -0.22 2.00 -5.78
C LEU A 128 -0.83 1.18 -4.64
N THR A 129 -0.46 1.49 -3.39
CA THR A 129 -1.02 0.83 -2.20
C THR A 129 -2.51 1.11 -2.03
N GLN A 130 -2.97 2.34 -2.29
CA GLN A 130 -4.39 2.68 -2.26
C GLN A 130 -5.19 1.96 -3.37
N THR A 131 -4.61 1.82 -4.55
CA THR A 131 -5.24 1.09 -5.67
C THR A 131 -5.31 -0.40 -5.35
N ALA A 132 -4.25 -0.97 -4.77
CA ALA A 132 -4.25 -2.34 -4.27
C ALA A 132 -5.32 -2.55 -3.18
N ALA A 133 -5.52 -1.58 -2.28
CA ALA A 133 -6.58 -1.64 -1.27
C ALA A 133 -7.97 -1.77 -1.90
N LEU A 134 -8.25 -1.01 -2.96
CA LEU A 134 -9.53 -1.09 -3.69
C LEU A 134 -9.73 -2.46 -4.35
N LEU A 135 -8.67 -3.04 -4.91
CA LEU A 135 -8.72 -4.39 -5.47
C LEU A 135 -8.94 -5.44 -4.37
N THR A 136 -8.23 -5.36 -3.25
CA THR A 136 -8.43 -6.25 -2.10
C THR A 136 -9.84 -6.12 -1.53
N PHE A 137 -10.41 -4.92 -1.50
CA PHE A 137 -11.79 -4.70 -1.08
C PHE A 137 -12.79 -5.31 -2.06
N ALA A 138 -12.58 -5.16 -3.37
CA ALA A 138 -13.41 -5.81 -4.38
C ALA A 138 -13.38 -7.35 -4.23
N ASP A 139 -12.19 -7.91 -3.98
CA ASP A 139 -12.01 -9.33 -3.71
C ASP A 139 -12.71 -9.80 -2.43
N LEU A 140 -12.66 -8.99 -1.37
CA LEU A 140 -13.40 -9.24 -0.13
C LEU A 140 -14.91 -9.30 -0.38
N VAL A 141 -15.46 -8.36 -1.15
CA VAL A 141 -16.89 -8.34 -1.50
C VAL A 141 -17.27 -9.57 -2.32
N ILE A 142 -16.44 -9.98 -3.29
CA ILE A 142 -16.67 -11.20 -4.09
C ILE A 142 -16.68 -12.44 -3.19
N ASN A 143 -15.72 -12.56 -2.27
CA ASN A 143 -15.64 -13.69 -1.34
C ASN A 143 -16.82 -13.73 -0.36
N LEU A 144 -17.43 -12.60 0.00
CA LEU A 144 -18.61 -12.57 0.88
C LEU A 144 -19.92 -12.97 0.18
N ILE A 145 -19.98 -12.84 -1.16
CA ILE A 145 -21.16 -13.17 -1.96
C ILE A 145 -21.16 -14.64 -2.40
N GLN A 146 -19.97 -15.25 -2.44
CA GLN A 146 -19.75 -16.64 -2.87
C GLN A 146 -20.16 -17.65 -1.77
#